data_AF-A0A520H8C8-F1
#
_entry.id   AF-A0A520H8C8-F1
#
_cell.length_a   1.000
_cell.length_b   1.000
_cell.length_c   1.000
_cell.angle_alpha   90.00
_cell.angle_beta   90.00
_cell.angle_gamma   90.00
#
_symmetry.space_group_name_H-M   'P 1'
#
loop_
_entity.id
_entity.type
_entity.pdbx_description
1 polymer ?
#
loop_
_entity_poly.entity_id
_entity_poly.type
_entity_poly.pdbx_seq_one_letter_code
_entity_poly.pdbx_strand_id
1 'polypeptide(L)'
;MKIVTPYGQTYVLQNKVLLWAWCVVFMSMLASQITFGQTGPPSITYTQPNPYLVKTLITPLAPNNTGGTVARVIRNTIMNVAGSDTRISGHVNLPGTGAKFNSPGGLAVDVAGNLFIADRINNAIRKIALDGTVSTVASTGLDEPWAIEVHPTTGDLYVSNYGDHKIMKISPAGVVSTFAGITNTTGTTDGPALTAKFDQPQDLIFDNAGNLYVADAGNRLIRKITPQGIVSTVAGTGNPGKL
;
A
#
# COMPACT_ATOMS: atom_id res chain seq x y z
N MET A 1 -15.78 -35.41 26.55
CA MET A 1 -15.70 -34.90 25.17
C MET A 1 -14.30 -35.25 24.65
N LYS A 2 -14.19 -36.01 23.55
CA LYS A 2 -12.91 -36.30 22.90
C LYS A 2 -12.65 -35.19 21.88
N ILE A 3 -11.47 -34.60 21.92
CA ILE A 3 -11.02 -33.63 20.91
C ILE A 3 -9.90 -34.29 20.14
N VAL A 4 -10.03 -34.31 18.82
CA VAL A 4 -9.01 -34.77 17.88
C VAL A 4 -8.43 -33.53 17.21
N THR A 5 -7.11 -33.39 17.26
CA THR A 5 -6.41 -32.27 16.61
C THR A 5 -6.22 -32.51 15.11
N PRO A 6 -5.95 -31.48 14.30
CA PRO A 6 -5.67 -31.62 12.87
C PRO A 6 -4.46 -32.52 12.53
N TYR A 7 -3.63 -32.87 13.53
CA TYR A 7 -2.45 -33.72 13.39
C TYR A 7 -2.63 -35.11 14.05
N GLY A 8 -3.87 -35.53 14.31
CA GLY A 8 -4.21 -36.92 14.64
C GLY A 8 -4.09 -37.33 16.11
N GLN A 9 -3.71 -36.41 17.01
CA GLN A 9 -3.65 -36.72 18.44
C GLN A 9 -5.01 -36.55 19.12
N THR A 10 -5.35 -37.49 20.01
CA THR A 10 -6.66 -37.55 20.69
C THR A 10 -6.50 -37.40 22.20
N TYR A 11 -7.22 -36.44 22.80
CA TYR A 11 -7.19 -36.21 24.24
C TYR A 11 -8.57 -36.45 24.88
N VAL A 12 -8.57 -37.06 26.07
CA VAL A 12 -9.77 -37.31 26.88
C VAL A 12 -9.72 -36.42 28.12
N LEU A 13 -10.64 -35.46 28.21
CA LEU A 13 -10.74 -34.58 29.38
C LEU A 13 -11.35 -35.33 30.57
N GLN A 14 -10.54 -35.53 31.62
CA GLN A 14 -11.02 -35.91 32.95
C GLN A 14 -10.86 -34.70 33.90
N ASN A 15 -11.97 -34.25 34.47
CA ASN A 15 -12.13 -33.17 35.47
C ASN A 15 -12.19 -31.70 35.00
N LYS A 16 -13.28 -31.03 35.41
CA LYS A 16 -13.72 -29.67 35.03
C LYS A 16 -13.15 -28.52 35.89
N VAL A 17 -12.03 -28.71 36.61
CA VAL A 17 -11.53 -27.70 37.57
C VAL A 17 -10.28 -26.94 37.07
N LEU A 18 -9.76 -27.27 35.88
CA LEU A 18 -8.51 -26.69 35.37
C LEU A 18 -8.66 -25.52 34.36
N LEU A 19 -9.85 -24.94 34.22
CA LEU A 19 -10.07 -23.87 33.23
C LEU A 19 -9.48 -22.50 33.65
N TRP A 20 -9.17 -22.29 34.94
CA TRP A 20 -8.73 -20.98 35.44
C TRP A 20 -7.20 -20.86 35.59
N ALA A 21 -6.49 -21.98 35.77
CA ALA A 21 -5.02 -21.98 35.81
C ALA A 21 -4.39 -21.78 34.41
N TRP A 22 -5.14 -22.08 33.34
CA TRP A 22 -4.64 -21.94 31.96
C TRP A 22 -4.79 -20.52 31.40
N CYS A 23 -5.71 -19.68 31.89
CA CYS A 23 -5.79 -18.28 31.45
C CYS A 23 -4.63 -17.41 31.97
N VAL A 24 -4.14 -17.64 33.19
CA VAL A 24 -3.08 -16.80 33.79
C VAL A 24 -1.69 -17.14 33.22
N VAL A 25 -1.46 -18.39 32.82
CA VAL A 25 -0.20 -18.82 32.17
C VAL A 25 -0.16 -18.40 30.69
N PHE A 26 -1.31 -18.32 30.00
CA PHE A 26 -1.35 -17.85 28.61
C PHE A 26 -1.30 -16.30 28.51
N MET A 27 -1.83 -15.57 29.49
CA MET A 27 -1.82 -14.10 29.49
C MET A 27 -0.48 -13.50 29.95
N SER A 28 0.42 -14.30 30.53
CA SER A 28 1.78 -13.90 30.91
C SER A 28 2.86 -14.25 29.87
N MET A 29 2.51 -14.92 28.76
CA MET A 29 3.41 -15.18 27.62
C MET A 29 3.25 -14.19 26.45
N LEU A 30 2.38 -13.18 26.58
CA LEU A 30 2.14 -12.13 25.57
C LEU A 30 2.67 -10.74 25.98
N ALA A 31 3.69 -10.73 26.85
CA ALA A 31 4.46 -9.53 27.15
C ALA A 31 5.96 -9.82 27.14
N SER A 32 6.44 -10.59 26.16
CA SER A 32 7.78 -10.29 25.66
C SER A 32 7.65 -8.97 24.90
N GLN A 33 7.96 -7.87 25.59
CA GLN A 33 8.33 -6.67 24.87
C GLN A 33 9.48 -7.07 23.94
N ILE A 34 9.20 -7.25 22.65
CA ILE A 34 10.22 -7.07 21.63
C ILE A 34 10.55 -5.59 21.73
N THR A 35 11.46 -5.28 22.64
CA THR A 35 12.24 -4.06 22.53
C THR A 35 12.97 -4.23 21.22
N PHE A 36 12.53 -3.52 20.17
CA PHE A 36 13.40 -3.24 19.06
C PHE A 36 14.60 -2.54 19.69
N GLY A 37 15.70 -3.26 19.87
CA GLY A 37 16.93 -2.74 20.41
C GLY A 37 17.56 -1.80 19.40
N GLN A 38 16.91 -0.66 19.13
CA GLN A 38 17.54 0.44 18.46
C GLN A 38 18.41 1.10 19.52
N THR A 39 19.69 0.76 19.50
CA THR A 39 20.73 1.15 20.47
C THR A 39 21.09 2.66 20.41
N GLY A 40 20.10 3.53 20.19
CA GLY A 40 20.27 4.96 19.92
C GLY A 40 20.78 5.24 18.50
N PRO A 41 21.00 6.51 18.13
CA PRO A 41 21.70 6.84 16.87
C PRO A 41 23.15 6.31 16.90
N PRO A 42 23.77 6.05 15.74
CA PRO A 42 25.20 5.71 15.68
C PRO A 42 26.04 6.81 16.32
N SER A 43 27.06 6.42 17.10
CA SER A 43 27.97 7.32 17.79
C SER A 43 29.39 7.00 17.32
N ILE A 44 29.86 7.78 16.35
CA ILE A 44 31.15 7.55 15.69
C ILE A 44 32.23 8.37 16.38
N THR A 45 33.24 7.66 16.89
CA THR A 45 34.44 8.26 17.48
C THR A 45 35.70 7.76 16.78
N TYR A 46 36.78 8.51 16.92
CA TYR A 46 38.12 8.11 16.49
C TYR A 46 39.03 8.11 17.70
N THR A 47 39.92 7.13 17.82
CA THR A 47 40.99 7.16 18.82
C THR A 47 41.87 8.38 18.57
N GLN A 48 42.06 9.22 19.59
CA GLN A 48 42.92 10.40 19.56
C GLN A 48 43.95 10.35 20.70
N PRO A 49 45.12 11.00 20.55
CA PRO A 49 45.57 11.75 19.38
C PRO A 49 46.17 10.88 18.27
N ASN A 50 45.99 11.27 17.01
CA ASN A 50 46.65 10.65 15.86
C ASN A 50 47.80 11.57 15.38
N PRO A 51 49.04 11.34 15.82
CA PRO A 51 50.17 12.12 15.34
C PRO A 51 50.47 11.75 13.88
N TYR A 52 50.42 12.75 12.99
CA TYR A 52 50.81 12.59 11.59
C TYR A 52 52.24 13.08 11.41
N LEU A 53 53.14 12.18 10.97
CA LEU A 53 54.52 12.53 10.69
C LEU A 53 54.67 13.06 9.26
N VAL A 54 55.52 14.07 9.10
CA VAL A 54 55.82 14.67 7.78
C VAL A 54 56.48 13.62 6.88
N LYS A 55 55.98 13.48 5.64
CA LYS A 55 56.46 12.54 4.60
C LYS A 55 56.22 11.04 4.91
N THR A 56 55.35 10.71 5.86
CA THR A 56 54.88 9.33 6.04
C THR A 56 53.49 9.13 5.45
N LEU A 57 53.23 7.92 4.93
CA LEU A 57 51.90 7.54 4.47
C LEU A 57 50.92 7.60 5.65
N ILE A 58 49.83 8.34 5.50
CA ILE A 58 48.76 8.40 6.49
C ILE A 58 47.91 7.14 6.35
N THR A 59 47.85 6.33 7.40
CA THR A 59 46.92 5.19 7.46
C THR A 59 45.51 5.68 7.78
N PRO A 60 44.47 5.24 7.05
CA PRO A 60 43.08 5.55 7.37
C PRO A 60 42.75 5.16 8.81
N LEU A 61 42.06 6.04 9.53
CA LEU A 61 41.60 5.75 10.90
C LEU A 61 40.40 4.80 10.84
N ALA A 62 40.42 3.77 11.67
CA ALA A 62 39.26 2.92 11.89
C ALA A 62 38.28 3.65 12.83
N PRO A 63 37.05 4.00 12.37
CA PRO A 63 36.06 4.58 13.26
C PRO A 63 35.57 3.53 14.27
N ASN A 64 35.36 3.95 15.52
CA ASN A 64 34.70 3.15 16.54
C ASN A 64 33.25 3.62 16.69
N ASN A 65 32.29 2.72 16.47
CA ASN A 65 30.88 3.01 16.69
C ASN A 65 30.42 2.39 18.01
N THR A 66 30.13 3.24 19.00
CA THR A 66 29.58 2.82 20.31
C THR A 66 28.08 3.06 20.43
N GLY A 67 27.45 3.65 19.40
CA GLY A 67 26.01 3.88 19.33
C GLY A 67 25.29 2.81 18.51
N GLY A 68 24.11 3.16 18.00
CA GLY A 68 23.31 2.20 17.24
C GLY A 68 23.86 1.80 15.88
N THR A 69 23.19 0.85 15.24
CA THR A 69 23.60 0.34 13.93
C THR A 69 23.67 1.49 12.92
N VAL A 70 24.77 1.54 12.14
CA VAL A 70 24.84 2.41 10.98
C VAL A 70 23.98 1.77 9.91
N ALA A 71 22.80 2.33 9.66
CA ALA A 71 21.92 1.85 8.60
C ALA A 71 22.69 1.85 7.27
N ARG A 72 22.85 0.68 6.66
CA ARG A 72 23.44 0.55 5.33
C ARG A 72 22.47 1.16 4.33
N VAL A 73 22.63 2.45 4.02
CA VAL A 73 21.94 3.05 2.88
C VAL A 73 22.62 2.53 1.62
N ILE A 74 22.12 1.42 1.09
CA ILE A 74 22.58 0.90 -0.21
C ILE A 74 21.94 1.79 -1.28
N ARG A 75 22.56 2.94 -1.55
CA ARG A 75 22.22 3.73 -2.74
C ARG A 75 22.67 2.90 -3.96
N ASN A 76 21.81 2.75 -4.96
CA ASN A 76 22.03 2.06 -6.25
C ASN A 76 21.82 0.53 -6.32
N THR A 77 21.05 -0.09 -5.43
CA THR A 77 20.51 -1.45 -5.69
C THR A 77 19.01 -1.38 -5.97
N ILE A 78 18.60 -1.81 -7.16
CA ILE A 78 17.19 -2.14 -7.45
C ILE A 78 16.89 -3.46 -6.74
N MET A 79 15.84 -3.50 -5.92
CA MET A 79 15.39 -4.71 -5.24
C MET A 79 13.89 -4.89 -5.48
N ASN A 80 13.46 -6.13 -5.72
CA ASN A 80 12.04 -6.45 -5.86
C ASN A 80 11.34 -6.31 -4.51
N VAL A 81 10.44 -5.33 -4.40
CA VAL A 81 9.66 -5.08 -3.17
C VAL A 81 8.54 -6.12 -3.03
N ALA A 82 7.89 -6.46 -4.14
CA ALA A 82 6.97 -7.60 -4.22
C ALA A 82 6.79 -8.05 -5.68
N GLY A 83 6.30 -9.28 -5.85
CA GLY A 83 6.01 -9.84 -7.15
C GLY A 83 7.07 -10.82 -7.64
N SER A 84 6.63 -11.83 -8.36
CA SER A 84 7.49 -12.89 -8.90
C SER A 84 8.42 -12.36 -10.00
N ASP A 85 9.69 -12.78 -9.95
CA ASP A 85 10.71 -12.55 -10.97
C ASP A 85 10.52 -13.43 -12.24
N THR A 86 9.62 -14.41 -12.20
CA THR A 86 9.39 -15.37 -13.29
C THR A 86 8.23 -15.03 -14.23
N ARG A 87 7.76 -13.76 -14.24
CA ARG A 87 6.61 -13.29 -15.08
C ARG A 87 5.33 -14.13 -14.91
N ILE A 88 5.15 -14.79 -13.77
CA ILE A 88 3.97 -15.59 -13.50
C ILE A 88 2.86 -14.67 -12.99
N SER A 89 1.80 -14.51 -13.80
CA SER A 89 0.59 -13.83 -13.36
C SER A 89 -0.16 -14.64 -12.31
N GLY A 90 -0.92 -13.97 -11.46
CA GLY A 90 -1.80 -14.62 -10.48
C GLY A 90 -2.21 -13.69 -9.35
N HIS A 91 -2.96 -14.21 -8.39
CA HIS A 91 -3.47 -13.46 -7.24
C HIS A 91 -3.06 -14.17 -5.95
N VAL A 92 -1.81 -13.97 -5.50
CA VAL A 92 -1.24 -14.65 -4.33
C VAL A 92 -0.69 -13.62 -3.33
N ASN A 93 -1.11 -13.77 -2.07
CA ASN A 93 -0.68 -12.97 -0.92
C ASN A 93 0.44 -13.70 -0.17
N LEU A 94 1.67 -13.53 -0.66
CA LEU A 94 2.89 -13.95 0.05
C LEU A 94 3.83 -12.76 0.13
N PRO A 95 4.76 -12.70 1.10
CA PRO A 95 5.73 -11.61 1.16
C PRO A 95 6.67 -11.58 -0.04
N GLY A 96 7.13 -10.38 -0.43
CA GLY A 96 8.18 -10.18 -1.41
C GLY A 96 7.94 -10.89 -2.75
N THR A 97 8.93 -11.64 -3.24
CA THR A 97 8.87 -12.33 -4.53
C THR A 97 7.91 -13.52 -4.57
N GLY A 98 7.36 -13.94 -3.42
CA GLY A 98 6.30 -14.94 -3.37
C GLY A 98 4.95 -14.40 -3.84
N ALA A 99 4.73 -13.08 -3.78
CA ALA A 99 3.50 -12.45 -4.22
C ALA A 99 3.29 -12.62 -5.73
N LYS A 100 2.03 -12.73 -6.15
CA LYS A 100 1.65 -12.68 -7.57
C LYS A 100 0.64 -11.57 -7.80
N PHE A 101 0.81 -10.90 -8.94
CA PHE A 101 -0.05 -9.86 -9.49
C PHE A 101 -0.37 -10.22 -10.94
N ASN A 102 -1.37 -9.56 -11.54
CA ASN A 102 -1.77 -9.76 -12.92
C ASN A 102 -2.06 -8.42 -13.61
N SER A 103 -1.09 -7.98 -14.41
CA SER A 103 -1.10 -6.67 -15.08
C SER A 103 -1.36 -5.51 -14.12
N PRO A 104 -0.52 -5.32 -13.07
CA PRO A 104 -0.70 -4.23 -12.13
C PRO A 104 -0.63 -2.88 -12.86
N GLY A 105 -1.54 -1.97 -12.50
CA GLY A 105 -1.63 -0.62 -13.06
C GLY A 105 -0.95 0.41 -12.15
N GLY A 106 -1.73 1.38 -11.70
CA GLY A 106 -1.30 2.45 -10.82
C GLY A 106 -1.00 1.99 -9.40
N LEU A 107 -0.24 2.85 -8.71
CA LEU A 107 0.18 2.66 -7.34
C LEU A 107 0.01 3.95 -6.54
N ALA A 108 -0.18 3.82 -5.23
CA ALA A 108 -0.22 4.94 -4.31
C ALA A 108 0.42 4.55 -2.97
N VAL A 109 0.91 5.53 -2.22
CA VAL A 109 1.55 5.30 -0.92
C VAL A 109 0.77 6.05 0.14
N ASP A 110 0.44 5.39 1.26
CA ASP A 110 -0.19 6.08 2.39
C ASP A 110 0.83 6.80 3.28
N VAL A 111 0.34 7.59 4.23
CA VAL A 111 1.19 8.35 5.18
C VAL A 111 2.04 7.45 6.09
N ALA A 112 1.67 6.17 6.23
CA ALA A 112 2.42 5.18 6.99
C ALA A 112 3.47 4.45 6.14
N GLY A 113 3.57 4.77 4.84
CA GLY A 113 4.53 4.18 3.91
C GLY A 113 4.10 2.85 3.29
N ASN A 114 2.84 2.43 3.46
CA ASN A 114 2.34 1.25 2.77
C ASN A 114 2.06 1.56 1.29
N LEU A 115 2.39 0.62 0.41
CA LEU A 115 2.17 0.73 -1.02
C LEU A 115 0.86 0.03 -1.41
N PHE A 116 -0.02 0.73 -2.10
CA PHE A 116 -1.26 0.20 -2.67
C PHE A 116 -1.08 0.05 -4.17
N ILE A 117 -1.58 -1.04 -4.73
CA ILE A 117 -1.42 -1.39 -6.15
C ILE A 117 -2.76 -1.82 -6.72
N ALA A 118 -3.08 -1.29 -7.90
CA ALA A 118 -4.22 -1.77 -8.66
C ALA A 118 -3.79 -3.02 -9.41
N ASP A 119 -4.27 -4.17 -8.97
CA ASP A 119 -4.01 -5.46 -9.59
C ASP A 119 -5.10 -5.72 -10.64
N ARG A 120 -4.96 -5.01 -11.76
CA ARG A 120 -6.04 -4.70 -12.71
C ARG A 120 -6.81 -5.94 -13.17
N ILE A 121 -6.12 -6.95 -13.68
CA ILE A 121 -6.81 -8.13 -14.26
C ILE A 121 -7.31 -9.09 -13.17
N ASN A 122 -6.80 -8.97 -11.95
CA ASN A 122 -7.36 -9.66 -10.81
C ASN A 122 -8.55 -8.90 -10.18
N ASN A 123 -8.97 -7.76 -10.73
CA ASN A 123 -10.02 -6.89 -10.19
C ASN A 123 -9.84 -6.59 -8.70
N ALA A 124 -8.59 -6.33 -8.29
CA ALA A 124 -8.23 -6.21 -6.88
C ALA A 124 -7.37 -4.99 -6.59
N ILE A 125 -7.51 -4.47 -5.37
CA ILE A 125 -6.54 -3.53 -4.78
C ILE A 125 -5.71 -4.30 -3.77
N ARG A 126 -4.40 -4.23 -3.93
CA ARG A 126 -3.42 -4.95 -3.13
C ARG A 126 -2.65 -3.95 -2.28
N LYS A 127 -2.31 -4.35 -1.05
CA LYS A 127 -1.47 -3.57 -0.14
C LYS A 127 -0.17 -4.31 0.10
N ILE A 128 0.93 -3.58 0.09
CA ILE A 128 2.25 -4.04 0.52
C ILE A 128 2.64 -3.21 1.73
N ALA A 129 2.82 -3.88 2.87
CA ALA A 129 3.29 -3.24 4.09
C ALA A 129 4.82 -3.04 4.06
N LEU A 130 5.34 -2.23 4.98
CA LEU A 130 6.78 -1.93 5.07
C LEU A 130 7.66 -3.16 5.33
N ASP A 131 7.09 -4.25 5.85
CA ASP A 131 7.75 -5.54 6.05
C ASP A 131 7.76 -6.43 4.78
N GLY A 132 7.20 -5.93 3.67
CA GLY A 132 7.07 -6.65 2.40
C GLY A 132 5.88 -7.61 2.35
N THR A 133 5.03 -7.66 3.39
CA THR A 133 3.81 -8.48 3.40
C THR A 133 2.80 -7.94 2.40
N VAL A 134 2.29 -8.82 1.53
CA VAL A 134 1.24 -8.49 0.55
C VAL A 134 -0.11 -9.01 1.03
N SER A 135 -1.13 -8.14 1.00
CA SER A 135 -2.52 -8.48 1.30
C SER A 135 -3.49 -7.92 0.25
N THR A 136 -4.72 -8.41 0.25
CA THR A 136 -5.81 -7.89 -0.60
C THR A 136 -6.69 -6.97 0.23
N VAL A 137 -6.84 -5.71 -0.20
CA VAL A 137 -7.70 -4.70 0.43
C VAL A 137 -9.14 -4.86 -0.04
N ALA A 138 -9.32 -5.08 -1.34
CA ALA A 138 -10.61 -5.31 -1.97
C ALA A 138 -10.44 -6.16 -3.23
N SER A 139 -11.41 -7.00 -3.54
CA SER A 139 -11.47 -7.80 -4.78
C SER A 139 -12.90 -8.07 -5.26
N THR A 140 -13.85 -7.27 -4.77
CA THR A 140 -15.27 -7.34 -5.14
C THR A 140 -15.77 -5.92 -5.42
N GLY A 141 -16.69 -5.78 -6.36
CA GLY A 141 -17.20 -4.46 -6.77
C GLY A 141 -16.19 -3.60 -7.53
N LEU A 142 -15.15 -4.20 -8.09
CA LEU A 142 -14.15 -3.56 -8.96
C LEU A 142 -14.17 -4.22 -10.34
N ASP A 143 -13.83 -3.45 -11.36
CA ASP A 143 -13.78 -3.85 -12.76
C ASP A 143 -12.61 -3.15 -13.46
N GLU A 144 -11.54 -3.92 -13.66
CA GLU A 144 -10.24 -3.46 -14.16
C GLU A 144 -9.75 -2.17 -13.48
N PRO A 145 -9.52 -2.14 -12.15
CA PRO A 145 -9.00 -0.94 -11.50
C PRO A 145 -7.65 -0.54 -12.11
N TRP A 146 -7.45 0.77 -12.34
CA TRP A 146 -6.25 1.29 -12.98
C TRP A 146 -5.42 2.17 -12.05
N ALA A 147 -5.77 3.43 -11.83
CA ALA A 147 -5.10 4.31 -10.87
C ALA A 147 -5.70 4.19 -9.48
N ILE A 148 -4.88 4.54 -8.48
CA ILE A 148 -5.24 4.63 -7.07
C ILE A 148 -4.67 5.96 -6.56
N GLU A 149 -5.42 6.63 -5.70
CA GLU A 149 -4.95 7.74 -4.88
C GLU A 149 -5.40 7.53 -3.43
N VAL A 150 -4.51 7.79 -2.47
CA VAL A 150 -4.84 7.69 -1.03
C VAL A 150 -5.25 9.07 -0.54
N HIS A 151 -6.44 9.19 0.05
CA HIS A 151 -6.83 10.44 0.68
C HIS A 151 -5.93 10.74 1.90
N PRO A 152 -5.27 11.91 1.96
CA PRO A 152 -4.13 12.14 2.86
C PRO A 152 -4.48 12.09 4.36
N THR A 153 -5.74 12.34 4.73
CA THR A 153 -6.16 12.38 6.14
C THR A 153 -7.04 11.20 6.58
N THR A 154 -7.91 10.69 5.69
CA THR A 154 -8.85 9.61 6.04
C THR A 154 -8.27 8.22 5.76
N GLY A 155 -7.27 8.12 4.87
CA GLY A 155 -6.74 6.84 4.39
C GLY A 155 -7.69 6.09 3.46
N ASP A 156 -8.80 6.70 3.04
CA ASP A 156 -9.66 6.13 1.99
C ASP A 156 -8.89 6.06 0.66
N LEU A 157 -9.08 4.99 -0.10
CA LEU A 157 -8.53 4.85 -1.45
C LEU A 157 -9.57 5.31 -2.47
N TYR A 158 -9.12 6.09 -3.44
CA TYR A 158 -9.89 6.50 -4.60
C TYR A 158 -9.29 5.81 -5.82
N VAL A 159 -10.12 5.07 -6.54
CA VAL A 159 -9.68 4.14 -7.58
C VAL A 159 -10.40 4.46 -8.87
N SER A 160 -9.65 4.60 -9.97
CA SER A 160 -10.27 4.68 -11.28
C SER A 160 -10.65 3.26 -11.70
N ASN A 161 -11.95 2.99 -11.75
CA ASN A 161 -12.47 1.70 -12.17
C ASN A 161 -12.67 1.75 -13.67
N TYR A 162 -11.61 1.38 -14.39
CA TYR A 162 -11.47 1.64 -15.82
C TYR A 162 -12.51 0.88 -16.63
N GLY A 163 -12.81 -0.37 -16.24
CA GLY A 163 -13.74 -1.25 -16.94
C GLY A 163 -15.19 -0.74 -16.96
N ASP A 164 -15.65 -0.12 -15.86
CA ASP A 164 -17.04 0.35 -15.74
C ASP A 164 -17.21 1.87 -15.73
N HIS A 165 -16.14 2.61 -16.06
CA HIS A 165 -16.10 4.07 -16.25
C HIS A 165 -16.51 4.90 -15.02
N LYS A 166 -16.13 4.43 -13.83
CA LYS A 166 -16.41 5.12 -12.56
C LYS A 166 -15.17 5.42 -11.76
N ILE A 167 -15.34 6.29 -10.77
CA ILE A 167 -14.42 6.43 -9.65
C ILE A 167 -15.02 5.70 -8.46
N MET A 168 -14.23 4.79 -7.88
CA MET A 168 -14.61 4.00 -6.71
C MET A 168 -13.90 4.54 -5.48
N LYS A 169 -14.57 4.47 -4.33
CA LYS A 169 -13.99 4.75 -3.02
C LYS A 169 -13.92 3.45 -2.23
N ILE A 170 -12.78 3.20 -1.60
CA ILE A 170 -12.55 2.06 -0.72
C ILE A 170 -12.13 2.58 0.65
N SER A 171 -12.89 2.27 1.69
CA SER A 171 -12.51 2.65 3.04
C SER A 171 -11.31 1.84 3.57
N PRO A 172 -10.61 2.29 4.62
CA PRO A 172 -9.59 1.49 5.29
C PRO A 172 -10.06 0.10 5.76
N ALA A 173 -11.37 -0.08 5.94
CA ALA A 173 -12.00 -1.37 6.27
C ALA A 173 -12.24 -2.27 5.04
N GLY A 174 -11.85 -1.85 3.83
CA GLY A 174 -12.03 -2.61 2.59
C GLY A 174 -13.43 -2.50 1.97
N VAL A 175 -14.32 -1.65 2.49
CA VAL A 175 -15.65 -1.45 1.92
C VAL A 175 -15.57 -0.62 0.64
N VAL A 176 -16.02 -1.19 -0.47
CA VAL A 176 -16.03 -0.58 -1.81
C VAL A 176 -17.38 0.10 -2.08
N SER A 177 -17.35 1.32 -2.61
CA SER A 177 -18.53 2.10 -2.98
C SER A 177 -18.27 2.94 -4.22
N THR A 178 -19.33 3.27 -4.98
CA THR A 178 -19.20 4.25 -6.08
C THR A 178 -19.02 5.64 -5.48
N PHE A 179 -17.93 6.31 -5.85
CA PHE A 179 -17.70 7.71 -5.50
C PHE A 179 -18.30 8.65 -6.54
N ALA A 180 -18.08 8.37 -7.82
CA ALA A 180 -18.60 9.14 -8.94
C ALA A 180 -18.75 8.28 -10.20
N GLY A 181 -19.66 8.68 -11.09
CA GLY A 181 -19.92 8.02 -12.36
C GLY A 181 -21.13 7.08 -12.32
N ILE A 182 -21.53 6.63 -13.51
CA ILE A 182 -22.63 5.68 -13.73
C ILE A 182 -22.04 4.43 -14.38
N THR A 183 -22.37 3.25 -13.85
CA THR A 183 -21.85 1.96 -14.31
C THR A 183 -22.06 1.79 -15.81
N ASN A 184 -21.00 1.46 -16.55
CA ASN A 184 -21.01 1.16 -17.98
C ASN A 184 -21.63 2.27 -18.85
N THR A 185 -21.58 3.52 -18.39
CA THR A 185 -22.18 4.65 -19.11
C THR A 185 -21.15 5.74 -19.32
N THR A 186 -20.67 5.87 -20.56
CA THR A 186 -19.70 6.90 -20.95
C THR A 186 -20.36 8.25 -21.27
N GLY A 187 -19.56 9.31 -21.24
CA GLY A 187 -19.95 10.65 -21.64
C GLY A 187 -19.29 11.73 -20.80
N THR A 188 -19.61 12.99 -21.09
CA THR A 188 -18.95 14.17 -20.50
C THR A 188 -19.84 14.95 -19.53
N THR A 189 -20.98 14.38 -19.11
CA THR A 189 -21.96 15.07 -18.25
C THR A 189 -21.32 15.44 -16.91
N ASP A 190 -21.33 16.74 -16.60
CA ASP A 190 -20.97 17.32 -15.30
C ASP A 190 -22.18 17.34 -14.35
N GLY A 191 -21.97 17.74 -13.08
CA GLY A 191 -23.02 17.83 -12.07
C GLY A 191 -22.77 16.93 -10.86
N PRO A 192 -23.81 16.51 -10.11
CA PRO A 192 -23.64 15.63 -8.96
C PRO A 192 -22.90 14.33 -9.33
N ALA A 193 -21.99 13.89 -8.45
CA ALA A 193 -21.02 12.84 -8.72
C ALA A 193 -21.63 11.53 -9.22
N LEU A 194 -22.77 11.12 -8.67
CA LEU A 194 -23.46 9.88 -9.05
C LEU A 194 -24.28 9.99 -10.35
N THR A 195 -24.40 11.20 -10.91
CA THR A 195 -25.06 11.45 -12.20
C THR A 195 -24.11 11.90 -13.29
N ALA A 196 -22.90 12.32 -12.90
CA ALA A 196 -21.84 12.66 -13.84
C ALA A 196 -21.40 11.41 -14.62
N LYS A 197 -20.84 11.64 -15.80
CA LYS A 197 -20.33 10.58 -16.68
C LYS A 197 -18.84 10.78 -16.93
N PHE A 198 -18.13 9.67 -17.05
CA PHE A 198 -16.70 9.58 -17.37
C PHE A 198 -16.53 8.56 -18.49
N ASP A 199 -15.38 8.57 -19.15
CA ASP A 199 -14.98 7.58 -20.14
C ASP A 199 -13.52 7.22 -19.90
N GLN A 200 -13.29 5.98 -19.47
CA GLN A 200 -11.97 5.44 -19.17
C GLN A 200 -11.11 6.38 -18.29
N PRO A 201 -11.52 6.67 -17.04
CA PRO A 201 -10.69 7.45 -16.13
C PRO A 201 -9.38 6.70 -15.86
N GLN A 202 -8.24 7.38 -15.96
CA GLN A 202 -6.92 6.75 -15.90
C GLN A 202 -6.03 7.21 -14.75
N ASP A 203 -6.24 8.40 -14.21
CA ASP A 203 -5.41 8.94 -13.14
C ASP A 203 -6.21 9.86 -12.21
N LEU A 204 -5.76 9.97 -10.97
CA LEU A 204 -6.46 10.61 -9.86
C LEU A 204 -5.46 11.36 -8.96
N ILE A 205 -5.78 12.58 -8.55
CA ILE A 205 -4.95 13.33 -7.59
C ILE A 205 -5.78 14.30 -6.74
N PHE A 206 -5.49 14.38 -5.45
CA PHE A 206 -6.09 15.39 -4.57
C PHE A 206 -5.33 16.72 -4.58
N ASP A 207 -6.06 17.83 -4.50
CA ASP A 207 -5.50 19.10 -4.05
C ASP A 207 -5.62 19.27 -2.52
N ASN A 208 -4.95 20.30 -1.98
CA ASN A 208 -4.97 20.59 -0.54
C ASN A 208 -6.36 20.99 -0.01
N ALA A 209 -7.32 21.32 -0.88
CA ALA A 209 -8.70 21.62 -0.50
C ALA A 209 -9.59 20.36 -0.53
N GLY A 210 -9.03 19.19 -0.84
CA GLY A 210 -9.76 17.92 -0.91
C GLY A 210 -10.54 17.73 -2.21
N ASN A 211 -10.27 18.53 -3.25
CA ASN A 211 -10.85 18.25 -4.56
C ASN A 211 -10.06 17.13 -5.24
N LEU A 212 -10.77 16.19 -5.84
CA LEU A 212 -10.19 15.12 -6.64
C LEU A 212 -10.17 15.52 -8.10
N TYR A 213 -9.00 15.58 -8.71
CA TYR A 213 -8.86 15.73 -10.16
C TYR A 213 -8.76 14.35 -10.80
N VAL A 214 -9.42 14.20 -11.94
CA VAL A 214 -9.55 12.96 -12.68
C VAL A 214 -9.09 13.20 -14.11
N ALA A 215 -8.14 12.40 -14.57
CA ALA A 215 -7.82 12.28 -15.98
C ALA A 215 -8.88 11.39 -16.65
N ASP A 216 -9.89 12.02 -17.24
CA ASP A 216 -11.01 11.39 -17.94
C ASP A 216 -10.60 11.12 -19.39
N ALA A 217 -9.73 10.11 -19.55
CA ALA A 217 -8.85 9.99 -20.71
C ALA A 217 -9.59 9.67 -22.01
N GLY A 218 -10.61 8.82 -21.97
CA GLY A 218 -11.46 8.52 -23.14
C GLY A 218 -12.17 9.77 -23.65
N ASN A 219 -12.61 10.64 -22.72
CA ASN A 219 -13.20 11.93 -23.04
C ASN A 219 -12.16 13.01 -23.37
N ARG A 220 -10.86 12.80 -23.11
CA ARG A 220 -9.79 13.81 -23.28
C ARG A 220 -10.03 15.07 -22.44
N LEU A 221 -10.54 14.86 -21.21
CA LEU A 221 -10.85 15.94 -20.27
C LEU A 221 -10.07 15.76 -18.97
N ILE A 222 -9.84 16.88 -18.28
CA ILE A 222 -9.52 16.87 -16.86
C ILE A 222 -10.79 17.30 -16.12
N ARG A 223 -11.24 16.45 -15.20
CA ARG A 223 -12.46 16.67 -14.42
C ARG A 223 -12.07 16.92 -12.97
N LYS A 224 -12.82 17.76 -12.28
CA LYS A 224 -12.66 18.07 -10.85
C LYS A 224 -13.90 17.65 -10.10
N ILE A 225 -13.73 16.90 -9.02
CA ILE A 225 -14.79 16.50 -8.08
C ILE A 225 -14.56 17.22 -6.76
N THR A 226 -15.51 18.05 -6.33
CA THR A 226 -15.41 18.76 -5.05
C THR A 226 -15.76 17.85 -3.86
N PRO A 227 -15.40 18.21 -2.62
CA PRO A 227 -15.84 17.49 -1.42
C PRO A 227 -17.37 17.38 -1.28
N GLN A 228 -18.12 18.29 -1.89
CA GLN A 228 -19.59 18.26 -1.95
C GLN A 228 -20.13 17.28 -2.99
N GLY A 229 -19.24 16.59 -3.73
CA GLY A 229 -19.61 15.62 -4.75
C GLY A 229 -20.11 16.28 -6.04
N ILE A 230 -19.56 17.43 -6.43
CA ILE A 230 -19.88 18.08 -7.70
C ILE A 230 -18.73 17.89 -8.68
N VAL A 231 -19.03 17.37 -9.87
CA VAL A 231 -18.11 17.17 -10.99
C VAL A 231 -18.20 18.36 -11.94
N SER A 232 -17.05 18.87 -12.35
CA SER A 232 -16.90 19.93 -13.35
C SER A 232 -15.73 19.64 -14.28
N THR A 233 -15.83 20.05 -15.54
CA THR A 233 -14.71 20.02 -16.48
C THR A 233 -13.82 21.24 -16.28
N VAL A 234 -12.53 21.02 -16.03
CA VAL A 234 -11.55 22.10 -15.78
C VAL A 234 -10.53 22.26 -16.90
N ALA A 235 -10.34 21.25 -17.75
CA ALA A 235 -9.53 21.35 -18.96
C ALA A 235 -9.94 20.31 -20.01
N GLY A 236 -9.54 20.57 -21.26
CA GLY A 236 -9.84 19.74 -22.43
C GLY A 236 -11.09 20.20 -23.18
N THR A 237 -11.14 19.89 -24.48
CA THR A 237 -12.25 20.24 -25.38
C THR A 237 -12.96 19.00 -25.94
N GLY A 238 -12.60 17.82 -25.44
CA GLY A 238 -13.08 16.58 -26.00
C GLY A 238 -12.49 16.25 -27.38
N ASN A 239 -11.43 16.93 -27.84
CA ASN A 239 -10.76 16.66 -29.12
C ASN A 239 -9.26 16.37 -28.89
N PRO A 240 -8.60 15.56 -29.75
CA PRO A 240 -7.15 15.39 -29.68
C PRO A 240 -6.44 16.72 -29.94
N GLY A 241 -5.29 16.93 -29.29
CA GLY A 241 -4.40 18.03 -29.65
C GLY A 241 -3.97 17.92 -31.12
N LYS A 242 -3.92 19.06 -31.82
CA LYS A 242 -3.32 19.13 -33.16
C LYS A 242 -1.85 19.52 -33.01
N LEU A 243 -0.99 18.84 -33.77
CA LEU A 243 0.43 19.18 -33.92
C LEU A 243 0.60 20.42 -34.81
#